data_AF-A0AAE0U1U2-F1
#
_entry.id   AF-A0AAE0U1U2-F1
#
_cell.length_a   1.000
_cell.length_b   1.000
_cell.length_c   1.000
_cell.angle_alpha   90.00
_cell.angle_beta   90.00
_cell.angle_gamma   90.00
#
_symmetry.space_group_name_H-M   'P 1'
#
loop_
_entity.id
_entity.type
_entity.pdbx_description
1 polymer ?
#
loop_
_entity_poly.entity_id
_entity_poly.type
_entity_poly.pdbx_seq_one_letter_code
_entity_poly.pdbx_strand_id
1 'polypeptide(L)'
;MPREKSTIESLVDKLINTSCTVNKRMGLKPAEAKRVKDAFALLAAGGPPPNLSAMLNKTYYVDFLQRVQTVLGPKGVVLCAVGLGVSAVTSMGDKLRVDLPHVLKRREGEIAWADLQNIANTYSTER
;
A
#
# COMPACT_ATOMS: atom_id res chain seq x y z
N MET A 1 4.57 -26.21 -3.46
CA MET A 1 3.47 -25.43 -4.05
C MET A 1 4.04 -24.41 -5.02
N PRO A 2 3.58 -24.35 -6.28
CA PRO A 2 4.04 -23.32 -7.21
C PRO A 2 3.53 -21.96 -6.73
N ARG A 3 4.43 -21.01 -6.54
CA ARG A 3 4.06 -19.60 -6.31
C ARG A 3 3.59 -19.07 -7.66
N GLU A 4 2.28 -18.97 -7.87
CA GLU A 4 1.76 -18.25 -9.03
C GLU A 4 2.38 -16.85 -9.05
N LYS A 5 3.12 -16.53 -10.11
CA LYS A 5 3.68 -15.19 -10.29
C LYS A 5 2.52 -14.23 -10.46
N SER A 6 2.27 -13.39 -9.45
CA SER A 6 1.25 -12.35 -9.54
C SER A 6 1.57 -11.43 -10.71
N THR A 7 0.63 -11.25 -11.63
CA THR A 7 0.73 -10.28 -12.72
C THR A 7 0.35 -8.89 -12.20
N ILE A 8 0.71 -7.86 -12.95
CA ILE A 8 0.34 -6.49 -12.56
C ILE A 8 -1.19 -6.30 -12.53
N GLU A 9 -1.91 -6.88 -13.50
CA GLU A 9 -3.37 -6.80 -13.55
C GLU A 9 -4.02 -7.50 -12.35
N SER A 10 -3.54 -8.69 -11.97
CA SER A 10 -4.12 -9.40 -10.82
C SER A 10 -3.88 -8.67 -9.49
N LEU A 11 -2.77 -7.93 -9.38
CA LEU A 11 -2.52 -7.05 -8.23
C LEU A 11 -3.45 -5.84 -8.23
N VAL A 12 -3.68 -5.22 -9.40
CA VAL A 12 -4.59 -4.08 -9.52
C VAL A 12 -6.03 -4.51 -9.18
N ASP A 13 -6.49 -5.62 -9.73
CA ASP A 13 -7.84 -6.16 -9.45
C ASP A 13 -7.99 -6.49 -7.96
N LYS A 14 -6.97 -7.06 -7.33
CA LYS A 14 -6.95 -7.30 -5.89
C LYS A 14 -7.09 -5.99 -5.09
N LEU A 15 -6.41 -4.93 -5.50
CA LEU A 15 -6.48 -3.64 -4.83
C LEU A 15 -7.84 -2.97 -5.04
N ILE A 16 -8.41 -3.03 -6.24
CA ILE A 16 -9.78 -2.56 -6.50
C ILE A 16 -10.77 -3.29 -5.59
N ASN A 17 -10.69 -4.62 -5.52
CA ASN A 17 -11.53 -5.43 -4.63
C ASN A 17 -11.32 -5.10 -3.14
N THR A 18 -10.07 -4.80 -2.76
CA THR A 18 -9.75 -4.34 -1.40
C THR A 18 -10.44 -3.02 -1.10
N SER A 19 -10.40 -2.05 -2.02
CA SER A 19 -11.07 -0.76 -1.85
C SER A 19 -12.58 -0.91 -1.66
N CYS A 20 -13.22 -1.74 -2.49
CA CYS A 20 -14.64 -2.05 -2.38
C CYS A 20 -14.97 -2.72 -1.04
N THR A 21 -14.10 -3.60 -0.55
CA THR A 21 -14.29 -4.29 0.74
C THR A 21 -14.17 -3.33 1.91
N VAL A 22 -13.18 -2.43 1.90
CA VAL A 22 -13.01 -1.40 2.94
C VAL A 22 -14.21 -0.47 2.96
N ASN A 23 -14.68 -0.03 1.79
CA ASN A 23 -15.85 0.82 1.64
C ASN A 23 -17.12 0.15 2.17
N LYS A 24 -17.41 -1.09 1.75
CA LYS A 24 -18.57 -1.86 2.22
C LYS A 24 -18.56 -2.12 3.73
N ARG A 25 -17.36 -2.17 4.33
CA ARG A 25 -17.17 -2.35 5.78
C ARG A 25 -17.17 -1.03 6.55
N MET A 26 -17.19 0.11 5.86
CA MET A 26 -17.09 1.45 6.45
C MET A 26 -15.84 1.62 7.35
N GLY A 27 -14.74 0.96 7.00
CA GLY A 27 -13.49 1.08 7.77
C GLY A 27 -12.56 -0.14 7.74
N LEU A 28 -11.51 -0.06 8.55
CA LEU A 28 -10.42 -1.04 8.64
C LEU A 28 -10.62 -2.02 9.81
N LYS A 29 -10.15 -3.26 9.66
CA LYS A 29 -9.90 -4.17 10.80
C LYS A 29 -8.76 -3.62 11.66
N PRO A 30 -8.68 -4.00 12.94
CA PRO A 30 -7.54 -3.63 13.79
C PRO A 30 -6.17 -3.96 13.17
N ALA A 31 -6.03 -5.12 12.51
CA ALA A 31 -4.80 -5.49 11.84
C ALA A 31 -4.49 -4.64 10.59
N GLU A 32 -5.52 -4.20 9.86
CA GLU A 32 -5.39 -3.34 8.68
C GLU A 32 -5.01 -1.92 9.11
N ALA A 33 -5.68 -1.39 10.15
CA ALA A 33 -5.37 -0.12 10.78
C ALA A 33 -3.91 -0.07 11.27
N LYS A 34 -3.44 -1.13 11.94
CA LYS A 34 -2.04 -1.24 12.36
C LYS A 34 -1.08 -1.15 11.17
N ARG A 35 -1.33 -1.84 10.06
CA ARG A 35 -0.49 -1.76 8.86
C ARG A 35 -0.46 -0.36 8.27
N VAL A 36 -1.60 0.33 8.25
CA VAL A 36 -1.68 1.72 7.76
C VAL A 36 -0.89 2.67 8.66
N LYS A 37 -1.04 2.54 9.97
CA LYS A 37 -0.25 3.32 10.95
C LYS A 37 1.25 3.06 10.80
N ASP A 38 1.67 1.81 10.71
CA ASP A 38 3.07 1.44 10.52
C ASP A 38 3.62 1.98 9.19
N ALA A 39 2.81 1.95 8.11
CA ALA A 39 3.18 2.51 6.81
C ALA A 39 3.42 4.02 6.86
N PHE A 40 2.51 4.79 7.47
CA PHE A 40 2.70 6.24 7.62
C PHE A 40 3.84 6.59 8.56
N ALA A 41 4.04 5.84 9.65
CA ALA A 41 5.18 6.02 10.55
C ALA A 41 6.52 5.79 9.82
N LEU A 42 6.60 4.78 8.96
CA LEU A 42 7.78 4.52 8.13
C LEU A 42 8.04 5.65 7.12
N LEU A 43 6.99 6.19 6.49
CA LEU A 43 7.11 7.33 5.59
C LEU A 43 7.58 8.60 6.33
N ALA A 44 7.05 8.85 7.53
CA ALA A 44 7.44 10.00 8.36
C ALA A 44 8.88 9.91 8.88
N ALA A 45 9.34 8.70 9.22
CA ALA A 45 10.70 8.46 9.68
C ALA A 45 11.75 8.54 8.55
N GLY A 46 11.34 8.56 7.29
CA GLY A 46 12.25 8.58 6.14
C GLY A 46 13.00 7.27 5.89
N GLY A 47 12.65 6.19 6.60
CA GLY A 47 13.29 4.88 6.45
C GLY A 47 13.19 4.00 7.70
N PRO A 48 13.58 2.71 7.60
CA PRO A 48 13.59 1.81 8.74
C PRO A 48 14.71 2.12 9.75
N PRO A 49 14.52 1.84 11.06
CA PRO A 49 15.58 1.91 12.06
C PRO A 49 16.69 0.87 11.77
N PRO A 50 17.93 1.11 12.22
CA PRO A 50 19.10 0.33 11.81
C PRO A 50 19.05 -1.14 12.27
N ASN A 51 18.76 -2.06 11.34
CA ASN A 51 18.95 -3.52 11.45
C ASN A 51 19.01 -4.14 10.04
N LEU A 52 20.13 -4.81 9.70
CA LEU A 52 20.57 -5.20 8.34
C LEU A 52 19.56 -5.99 7.47
N SER A 53 18.95 -7.08 7.96
CA SER A 53 18.07 -7.92 7.11
C SER A 53 16.62 -7.44 7.09
N ALA A 54 16.15 -6.85 8.19
CA ALA A 54 14.89 -6.14 8.22
C ALA A 54 14.96 -4.83 7.40
N MET A 55 16.17 -4.26 7.22
CA MET A 55 16.42 -3.06 6.43
C MET A 55 16.00 -3.24 4.98
N LEU A 56 16.54 -4.22 4.25
CA LEU A 56 16.30 -4.34 2.80
C LEU A 56 14.82 -4.49 2.46
N ASN A 57 14.12 -5.34 3.22
CA ASN A 57 12.67 -5.54 3.08
C ASN A 57 11.89 -4.26 3.41
N LYS A 58 12.28 -3.55 4.47
CA LYS A 58 11.61 -2.29 4.81
C LYS A 58 11.99 -1.15 3.86
N THR A 59 13.20 -1.13 3.29
CA THR A 59 13.63 -0.14 2.28
C THR A 59 12.81 -0.31 1.00
N TYR A 60 12.71 -1.53 0.46
CA TYR A 60 11.87 -1.77 -0.72
C TYR A 60 10.40 -1.43 -0.49
N TYR A 61 9.91 -1.65 0.72
CA TYR A 61 8.56 -1.25 1.10
C TYR A 61 8.42 0.27 1.19
N VAL A 62 9.36 0.97 1.83
CA VAL A 62 9.36 2.44 1.95
C VAL A 62 9.47 3.10 0.58
N ASP A 63 10.40 2.67 -0.27
CA ASP A 63 10.57 3.20 -1.63
C ASP A 63 9.29 3.02 -2.45
N PHE A 64 8.64 1.86 -2.31
CA PHE A 64 7.36 1.59 -2.95
C PHE A 64 6.26 2.52 -2.41
N LEU A 65 6.15 2.69 -1.09
CA LEU A 65 5.15 3.58 -0.49
C LEU A 65 5.39 5.06 -0.87
N GLN A 66 6.63 5.51 -0.96
CA GLN A 66 6.97 6.86 -1.43
C GLN A 66 6.51 7.06 -2.87
N ARG A 67 6.76 6.09 -3.77
CA ARG A 67 6.25 6.14 -5.14
C ARG A 67 4.74 6.18 -5.18
N VAL A 68 4.07 5.33 -4.41
CA VAL A 68 2.61 5.33 -4.29
C VAL A 68 2.10 6.69 -3.80
N GLN A 69 2.72 7.26 -2.78
CA GLN A 69 2.35 8.57 -2.24
C GLN A 69 2.50 9.67 -3.29
N THR A 70 3.58 9.65 -4.07
CA THR A 70 3.80 10.61 -5.16
C THR A 70 2.77 10.47 -6.28
N VAL A 71 2.38 9.25 -6.65
CA VAL A 71 1.49 9.00 -7.82
C VAL A 71 0.00 9.08 -7.46
N LEU A 72 -0.39 8.57 -6.29
CA LEU A 72 -1.78 8.38 -5.87
C LEU A 72 -2.16 9.18 -4.62
N GLY A 73 -1.18 9.77 -3.94
CA GLY A 73 -1.37 10.46 -2.67
C GLY A 73 -1.52 9.52 -1.47
N PRO A 74 -1.80 10.09 -0.28
CA PRO A 74 -1.96 9.33 0.98
C PRO A 74 -3.03 8.22 0.92
N LYS A 75 -4.11 8.41 0.15
CA LYS A 75 -5.14 7.38 -0.06
C LYS A 75 -4.60 6.12 -0.76
N GLY A 76 -3.62 6.27 -1.66
CA GLY A 76 -2.93 5.16 -2.29
C GLY A 76 -2.08 4.37 -1.31
N VAL A 77 -1.42 5.07 -0.36
CA VAL A 77 -0.63 4.44 0.71
C VAL A 77 -1.52 3.54 1.56
N VAL A 78 -2.70 4.03 1.96
CA VAL A 78 -3.70 3.25 2.69
C VAL A 78 -4.07 1.99 1.91
N LEU A 79 -4.44 2.15 0.63
CA LEU A 79 -4.86 1.04 -0.22
C LEU A 79 -3.81 -0.06 -0.31
N CYS A 80 -2.55 0.32 -0.59
CA CYS A 80 -1.46 -0.62 -0.73
C CYS A 80 -1.04 -1.26 0.60
N ALA A 81 -1.07 -0.51 1.71
CA ALA A 81 -0.78 -1.03 3.04
C ALA A 81 -1.80 -2.10 3.47
N VAL A 82 -3.08 -1.90 3.15
CA VAL A 82 -4.16 -2.84 3.46
C VAL A 82 -4.12 -4.06 2.54
N GLY A 83 -4.07 -3.84 1.23
CA GLY A 83 -4.25 -4.91 0.23
C GLY A 83 -3.01 -5.76 -0.06
N LEU A 84 -1.80 -5.23 0.16
CA LEU A 84 -0.54 -5.94 -0.09
C LEU A 84 0.24 -6.16 1.19
N GLY A 85 0.46 -5.10 1.97
CA GLY A 85 1.35 -5.13 3.14
C GLY A 85 2.82 -5.37 2.77
N VAL A 86 3.69 -5.38 3.79
CA VAL A 86 5.15 -5.43 3.62
C VAL A 86 5.59 -6.67 2.84
N SER A 87 5.18 -7.86 3.29
CA SER A 87 5.66 -9.14 2.74
C SER A 87 5.37 -9.30 1.25
N ALA A 88 4.18 -8.89 0.80
CA ALA A 88 3.82 -8.97 -0.61
C ALA A 88 4.71 -8.03 -1.43
N VAL A 89 4.83 -6.76 -1.03
CA VAL A 89 5.67 -5.77 -1.72
C VAL A 89 7.13 -6.21 -1.78
N THR A 90 7.68 -6.76 -0.70
CA THR A 90 9.08 -7.24 -0.69
C THR A 90 9.31 -8.46 -1.56
N SER A 91 8.27 -9.26 -1.79
CA SER A 91 8.34 -10.41 -2.71
C SER A 91 8.12 -10.02 -4.17
N MET A 92 7.65 -8.79 -4.44
CA MET A 92 7.42 -8.31 -5.80
C MET A 92 8.74 -7.95 -6.48
N GLY A 93 8.87 -8.39 -7.74
CA GLY A 93 9.95 -7.95 -8.61
C GLY A 93 9.94 -6.43 -8.79
N ASP A 94 11.11 -5.86 -9.05
CA ASP A 94 11.29 -4.40 -9.16
C ASP A 94 10.32 -3.76 -10.17
N LYS A 95 10.19 -4.35 -11.36
CA LYS A 95 9.23 -3.90 -12.39
C LYS A 95 7.81 -3.74 -11.86
N LEU A 96 7.33 -4.71 -11.08
CA LEU A 96 5.97 -4.63 -10.51
C LEU A 96 5.86 -3.51 -9.48
N ARG A 97 6.89 -3.29 -8.65
CA ARG A 97 6.90 -2.21 -7.67
C ARG A 97 6.91 -0.83 -8.33
N VAL A 98 7.59 -0.69 -9.47
CA VAL A 98 7.64 0.55 -10.24
C VAL A 98 6.34 0.79 -11.00
N ASP A 99 5.83 -0.23 -11.70
CA ASP A 99 4.69 -0.05 -12.61
C ASP A 99 3.34 0.03 -11.87
N LEU A 100 3.17 -0.69 -10.76
CA LEU A 100 1.87 -0.85 -10.09
C LEU A 100 1.19 0.49 -9.73
N PRO A 101 1.87 1.49 -9.13
CA PRO A 101 1.24 2.78 -8.82
C PRO A 101 0.71 3.49 -10.08
N HIS A 102 1.40 3.37 -11.21
CA HIS A 102 0.99 3.99 -12.47
C HIS A 102 -0.20 3.27 -13.10
N VAL A 103 -0.25 1.94 -13.03
CA VAL A 103 -1.42 1.19 -13.54
C VAL A 103 -2.65 1.46 -12.68
N LEU A 104 -2.51 1.50 -11.36
CA LEU A 104 -3.58 1.90 -10.45
C LEU A 104 -4.08 3.31 -10.75
N LYS A 105 -3.18 4.25 -11.06
CA LYS A 105 -3.55 5.62 -11.42
C LYS A 105 -4.38 5.65 -12.71
N ARG A 106 -4.05 4.84 -13.72
CA ARG A 106 -4.85 4.73 -14.95
C ARG A 106 -6.25 4.16 -14.70
N ARG A 107 -6.38 3.27 -13.72
CA ARG A 107 -7.65 2.63 -13.32
C ARG A 107 -8.27 3.30 -12.08
N GLU A 108 -7.91 4.55 -11.78
CA GLU A 108 -8.36 5.18 -10.54
C GLU A 108 -9.88 5.38 -10.46
N GLY A 109 -10.57 5.45 -11.60
CA GLY A 109 -12.03 5.52 -11.66
C GLY A 109 -12.75 4.26 -11.16
N GLU A 110 -12.06 3.12 -11.08
CA GLU A 110 -12.61 1.85 -10.58
C GLU A 110 -12.44 1.69 -9.06
N ILE A 111 -11.68 2.57 -8.41
CA ILE A 111 -11.31 2.43 -7.01
C ILE A 111 -12.26 3.25 -6.12
N ALA A 112 -12.77 2.61 -5.07
CA ALA A 112 -13.61 3.27 -4.07
C ALA A 112 -12.76 4.16 -3.13
N TRP A 113 -12.54 5.42 -3.52
CA TRP A 113 -11.62 6.32 -2.83
C TRP A 113 -12.15 7.03 -1.58
N ALA A 114 -13.47 7.18 -1.43
CA ALA A 114 -14.04 8.05 -0.38
C ALA A 114 -13.56 7.66 1.03
N ASP A 115 -13.70 6.39 1.41
CA ASP A 115 -13.28 5.94 2.73
C ASP A 115 -11.76 5.88 2.87
N LEU A 116 -11.05 5.53 1.81
CA LEU A 116 -9.59 5.51 1.80
C LEU A 116 -9.00 6.90 2.03
N GLN A 117 -9.64 7.94 1.49
CA GLN A 117 -9.25 9.33 1.72
C GLN A 117 -9.51 9.76 3.17
N ASN A 118 -10.68 9.42 3.72
CA ASN A 118 -11.00 9.73 5.12
C ASN A 118 -10.01 9.05 6.09
N ILE A 119 -9.73 7.77 5.86
CA ILE A 119 -8.72 7.02 6.61
C ILE A 119 -7.36 7.69 6.46
N ALA A 120 -6.94 8.02 5.24
CA ALA A 120 -5.65 8.66 5.01
C ALA A 120 -5.52 9.99 5.77
N ASN A 121 -6.60 10.78 5.83
CA ASN A 121 -6.60 12.03 6.61
C ASN A 121 -6.39 11.75 8.09
N THR A 122 -7.09 10.77 8.68
CA THR A 122 -6.92 10.41 10.10
C THR A 122 -5.47 9.99 10.41
N TYR A 123 -4.89 9.08 9.62
CA TYR A 123 -3.58 8.50 9.92
C TYR A 123 -2.39 9.34 9.46
N SER A 124 -2.58 10.29 8.52
CA SER A 124 -1.49 11.20 8.10
C SER A 124 -1.30 12.39 9.06
N THR A 125 -2.33 12.73 9.85
CA THR A 125 -2.27 13.81 10.85
C THR A 125 -1.95 13.36 12.26
N GLU A 126 -1.97 12.05 12.56
CA GLU A 126 -1.42 11.51 13.81
C GLU A 126 0.12 11.67 13.80
N ARG A 127 0.59 12.89 14.10
CA ARG A 127 1.98 13.21 14.43
C ARG A 127 2.25 13.03 15.92
#